data_AF-A0A6L7YNF8-F1
#
_entry.id   AF-A0A6L7YNF8-F1
#
_cell.length_a   1.000
_cell.length_b   1.000
_cell.length_c   1.000
_cell.angle_alpha   90.00
_cell.angle_beta   90.00
_cell.angle_gamma   90.00
#
_symmetry.space_group_name_H-M   'P 1'
#
loop_
_entity.id
_entity.type
_entity.pdbx_description
1 polymer ?
#
loop_
_entity_poly.entity_id
_entity_poly.type
_entity_poly.pdbx_seq_one_letter_code
_entity_poly.pdbx_strand_id
1 'polypeptide(L)'
;GTDQFYIYYRDLAVMLTLGMSPREIMLGFTAKVGEPLSGARQFPTHGAYPELGLINLSNVIATQLPQAVGAALAIRMRHQEGIVIAYFGDGASSFGDSHEAMNFAAIHRLPVIFMCENNKYATSVPQRRQMAIDSVASRAEGYGMPGISVDGCDVIAVYEAVSEAAARARSGDGPTLIEAQVERYLPHTSDDDDTRYRPREEIEEARLRDPLKLFSERLTAMGILNEAADEQLNAEARAEVNAVTDFVEAAEYPETDDFFEHVYADD
;
A
#
# COMPACT_ATOMS: atom_id res chain seq x y z
N GLY A 1 -1.46 16.34 3.28
CA GLY A 1 -2.14 16.90 2.09
C GLY A 1 -3.64 16.69 2.22
N THR A 2 -4.43 16.92 1.18
CA THR A 2 -5.88 16.57 1.16
C THR A 2 -6.17 15.23 0.49
N ASP A 3 -5.13 14.55 0.03
CA ASP A 3 -5.24 13.25 -0.63
C ASP A 3 -5.57 12.13 0.38
N GLN A 4 -6.24 11.10 -0.12
CA GLN A 4 -6.62 9.94 0.68
C GLN A 4 -5.98 8.67 0.11
N PHE A 5 -5.58 7.77 0.99
CA PHE A 5 -4.82 6.57 0.69
C PHE A 5 -5.59 5.37 1.22
N TYR A 6 -6.21 4.64 0.31
CA TYR A 6 -6.89 3.39 0.59
C TYR A 6 -5.88 2.27 0.43
N ILE A 7 -5.29 1.85 1.55
CA ILE A 7 -4.20 0.88 1.59
C ILE A 7 -4.73 -0.55 1.75
N TYR A 8 -3.86 -1.53 1.57
CA TYR A 8 -4.09 -2.92 1.99
C TYR A 8 -2.99 -3.38 2.95
N TYR A 9 -3.15 -4.58 3.50
CA TYR A 9 -2.37 -5.10 4.64
C TYR A 9 -0.84 -5.17 4.45
N ARG A 10 -0.30 -4.90 3.26
CA ARG A 10 1.14 -4.96 2.95
C ARG A 10 1.81 -3.58 2.87
N ASP A 11 1.04 -2.49 2.98
CA ASP A 11 1.47 -1.12 2.69
C ASP A 11 2.22 -0.42 3.83
N LEU A 12 3.03 -1.17 4.58
CA LEU A 12 3.78 -0.63 5.72
C LEU A 12 4.69 0.55 5.32
N ALA A 13 5.35 0.45 4.17
CA ALA A 13 6.21 1.52 3.66
C ALA A 13 5.42 2.77 3.25
N VAL A 14 4.19 2.61 2.76
CA VAL A 14 3.28 3.72 2.45
C VAL A 14 2.90 4.43 3.74
N MET A 15 2.55 3.68 4.79
CA MET A 15 2.20 4.24 6.11
C MET A 15 3.35 5.06 6.70
N LEU A 16 4.58 4.53 6.68
CA LEU A 16 5.78 5.25 7.12
C LEU A 16 6.01 6.54 6.31
N THR A 17 5.88 6.46 4.99
CA THR A 17 6.08 7.60 4.08
C THR A 17 5.04 8.71 4.31
N LEU A 18 3.81 8.34 4.67
CA LEU A 18 2.75 9.29 4.98
C LEU A 18 2.86 9.92 6.37
N GLY A 19 3.81 9.45 7.20
CA GLY A 19 4.16 10.06 8.48
C GLY A 19 3.70 9.27 9.70
N MET A 20 3.18 8.05 9.54
CA MET A 20 2.95 7.17 10.67
C MET A 20 4.30 6.72 11.24
N SER A 21 4.52 6.91 12.53
CA SER A 21 5.78 6.56 13.18
C SER A 21 5.95 5.04 13.33
N PRO A 22 7.19 4.52 13.39
CA PRO A 22 7.44 3.12 13.72
C PRO A 22 6.77 2.69 15.04
N ARG A 23 6.64 3.62 16.00
CA ARG A 23 5.92 3.40 17.25
C ARG A 23 4.45 3.13 17.05
N GLU A 24 3.75 4.00 16.34
CA GLU A 24 2.32 3.81 16.07
C GLU A 24 2.05 2.50 15.33
N ILE A 25 2.92 2.16 14.36
CA ILE A 25 2.87 0.88 13.65
C ILE A 25 3.03 -0.30 14.62
N MET A 26 4.07 -0.28 15.46
CA MET A 26 4.36 -1.41 16.35
C MET A 26 3.33 -1.58 17.47
N LEU A 27 2.70 -0.49 17.93
CA LEU A 27 1.52 -0.57 18.80
C LEU A 27 0.40 -1.40 18.16
N GLY A 28 0.18 -1.24 16.84
CA GLY A 28 -0.77 -2.06 16.09
C GLY A 28 -0.39 -3.53 15.99
N PHE A 29 0.87 -3.84 15.69
CA PHE A 29 1.36 -5.22 15.63
C PHE A 29 1.30 -5.98 16.95
N THR A 30 1.24 -5.26 18.07
CA THR A 30 1.23 -5.82 19.43
C THR A 30 -0.07 -5.55 20.19
N ALA A 31 -1.08 -5.01 19.51
CA ALA A 31 -2.40 -4.70 20.05
C ALA A 31 -2.34 -3.87 21.36
N LYS A 32 -1.54 -2.80 21.36
CA LYS A 32 -1.31 -1.94 22.53
C LYS A 32 -2.19 -0.70 22.54
N VAL A 33 -2.41 -0.15 23.73
CA VAL A 33 -3.15 1.10 23.90
C VAL A 33 -2.49 2.25 23.14
N GLY A 34 -3.29 3.12 22.52
CA GLY A 34 -2.80 4.25 21.71
C GLY A 34 -2.48 3.91 20.26
N GLU A 35 -2.79 2.69 19.79
CA GLU A 35 -2.79 2.34 18.37
C GLU A 35 -3.79 3.23 17.59
N PRO A 36 -3.35 4.03 16.60
CA PRO A 36 -4.16 5.12 16.07
C PRO A 36 -5.18 4.73 15.00
N LEU A 37 -5.06 3.56 14.35
CA LEU A 37 -5.95 3.19 13.25
C LEU A 37 -7.31 2.69 13.74
N SER A 38 -7.31 1.81 14.74
CA SER A 38 -8.49 1.09 15.20
C SER A 38 -8.66 1.14 16.73
N GLY A 39 -7.69 1.68 17.46
CA GLY A 39 -7.61 1.52 18.91
C GLY A 39 -7.27 0.08 19.31
N ALA A 40 -6.42 -0.60 18.52
CA ALA A 40 -6.05 -2.00 18.71
C ALA A 40 -7.23 -3.00 18.67
N ARG A 41 -8.29 -2.66 17.92
CA ARG A 41 -9.50 -3.49 17.74
C ARG A 41 -9.44 -4.38 16.50
N GLN A 42 -8.48 -4.16 15.61
CA GLN A 42 -8.32 -4.89 14.36
C GLN A 42 -6.93 -5.51 14.24
N PHE A 43 -6.76 -6.34 13.21
CA PHE A 43 -5.45 -6.77 12.77
C PHE A 43 -4.55 -5.55 12.47
N PRO A 44 -3.22 -5.68 12.57
CA PRO A 44 -2.30 -4.57 12.30
C PRO A 44 -2.55 -4.00 10.90
N THR A 45 -2.29 -2.70 10.70
CA THR A 45 -2.52 -1.97 9.43
C THR A 45 -3.99 -1.77 9.03
N HIS A 46 -4.96 -2.09 9.90
CA HIS A 46 -6.39 -1.90 9.64
C HIS A 46 -7.00 -0.83 10.55
N GLY A 47 -7.93 -0.06 9.99
CA GLY A 47 -8.59 1.08 10.61
C GLY A 47 -8.46 2.32 9.72
N ALA A 48 -8.47 3.50 10.33
CA ALA A 48 -8.27 4.76 9.62
C ALA A 48 -7.44 5.72 10.47
N TYR A 49 -6.56 6.48 9.81
CA TYR A 49 -5.82 7.59 10.41
C TYR A 49 -6.13 8.87 9.60
N PRO A 50 -7.27 9.53 9.89
CA PRO A 50 -7.77 10.65 9.07
C PRO A 50 -6.79 11.80 8.91
N GLU A 51 -5.97 12.08 9.92
CA GLU A 51 -4.94 13.12 9.92
C GLU A 51 -3.87 12.87 8.83
N LEU A 52 -3.61 11.59 8.51
CA LEU A 52 -2.70 11.17 7.46
C LEU A 52 -3.42 10.77 6.17
N GLY A 53 -4.76 10.83 6.14
CA GLY A 53 -5.59 10.39 5.02
C GLY A 53 -5.54 8.87 4.77
N LEU A 54 -5.10 8.08 5.74
CA LEU A 54 -4.94 6.62 5.64
C LEU A 54 -6.24 5.89 5.98
N ILE A 55 -6.66 4.95 5.12
CA ILE A 55 -7.90 4.18 5.29
C ILE A 55 -7.67 2.72 4.87
N ASN A 56 -7.97 1.77 5.76
CA ASN A 56 -8.04 0.34 5.47
C ASN A 56 -9.01 -0.35 6.43
N LEU A 57 -10.30 -0.31 6.12
CA LEU A 57 -11.35 -0.72 7.06
C LEU A 57 -11.62 -2.23 7.12
N SER A 58 -11.04 -3.03 6.21
CA SER A 58 -11.43 -4.42 6.04
C SER A 58 -10.29 -5.30 5.55
N ASN A 59 -10.22 -6.52 6.10
CA ASN A 59 -9.33 -7.58 5.62
C ASN A 59 -9.85 -8.23 4.31
N VAL A 60 -11.08 -7.93 3.90
CA VAL A 60 -11.68 -8.52 2.70
C VAL A 60 -11.05 -7.87 1.46
N ILE A 61 -10.39 -8.71 0.67
CA ILE A 61 -9.65 -8.31 -0.53
C ILE A 61 -10.52 -7.48 -1.48
N ALA A 62 -9.93 -6.40 -2.00
CA ALA A 62 -10.49 -5.47 -2.97
C ALA A 62 -11.67 -4.59 -2.52
N THR A 63 -12.25 -4.82 -1.34
CA THR A 63 -13.41 -4.04 -0.85
C THR A 63 -13.10 -2.56 -0.64
N GLN A 64 -11.83 -2.21 -0.44
CA GLN A 64 -11.39 -0.82 -0.34
C GLN A 64 -11.45 -0.06 -1.68
N LEU A 65 -11.46 -0.76 -2.82
CA LEU A 65 -11.46 -0.11 -4.14
C LEU A 65 -12.76 0.65 -4.44
N PRO A 66 -13.97 0.07 -4.29
CA PRO A 66 -15.20 0.84 -4.45
C PRO A 66 -15.37 1.92 -3.38
N GLN A 67 -14.83 1.72 -2.16
CA GLN A 67 -14.81 2.76 -1.11
C GLN A 67 -13.95 3.97 -1.52
N ALA A 68 -12.76 3.71 -2.06
CA ALA A 68 -11.85 4.73 -2.61
C ALA A 68 -12.51 5.53 -3.72
N VAL A 69 -13.24 4.85 -4.60
CA VAL A 69 -14.02 5.48 -5.68
C VAL A 69 -15.15 6.34 -5.13
N GLY A 70 -15.81 5.91 -4.04
CA GLY A 70 -16.79 6.72 -3.32
C GLY A 70 -16.20 8.00 -2.74
N ALA A 71 -15.01 7.93 -2.15
CA ALA A 71 -14.28 9.12 -1.68
C ALA A 71 -13.89 10.05 -2.84
N ALA A 72 -13.40 9.51 -3.96
CA ALA A 72 -13.07 10.28 -5.15
C ALA A 72 -14.32 10.98 -5.74
N LEU A 73 -15.48 10.31 -5.71
CA LEU A 73 -16.76 10.91 -6.07
C LEU A 73 -17.12 12.07 -5.13
N ALA A 74 -16.96 11.90 -3.82
CA ALA A 74 -17.23 12.93 -2.84
C ALA A 74 -16.33 14.17 -3.04
N ILE A 75 -15.03 13.97 -3.29
CA ILE A 75 -14.08 15.05 -3.63
C ILE A 75 -14.61 15.85 -4.83
N ARG A 76 -14.99 15.15 -5.91
CA ARG A 76 -15.49 15.80 -7.12
C ARG A 76 -16.83 16.51 -6.93
N MET A 77 -17.77 15.91 -6.19
CA MET A 77 -19.08 16.51 -5.89
C MET A 77 -18.99 17.73 -4.98
N ARG A 78 -18.00 17.76 -4.09
CA ARG A 78 -17.76 18.86 -3.14
C ARG A 78 -16.82 19.93 -3.69
N HIS A 79 -16.35 19.78 -4.94
CA HIS A 79 -15.35 20.68 -5.54
C HIS A 79 -14.09 20.84 -4.67
N GLN A 80 -13.67 19.76 -4.01
CA GLN A 80 -12.49 19.75 -3.17
C GLN A 80 -11.25 19.47 -4.01
N GLU A 81 -10.13 20.01 -3.56
CA GLU A 81 -8.82 19.61 -4.06
C GLU A 81 -8.40 18.30 -3.39
N GLY A 82 -7.88 17.36 -4.16
CA GLY A 82 -7.43 16.08 -3.62
C GLY A 82 -7.57 14.97 -4.67
N ILE A 83 -6.79 13.91 -4.49
CA ILE A 83 -6.98 12.66 -5.22
C ILE A 83 -7.10 11.52 -4.22
N VAL A 84 -7.54 10.36 -4.71
CA VAL A 84 -7.51 9.12 -3.97
C VAL A 84 -6.49 8.19 -4.60
N ILE A 85 -5.66 7.52 -3.80
CA ILE A 85 -4.84 6.40 -4.27
C ILE A 85 -5.36 5.14 -3.60
N ALA A 86 -5.70 4.14 -4.40
CA ALA A 86 -6.21 2.86 -3.93
C ALA A 86 -5.19 1.75 -4.26
N TYR A 87 -4.54 1.22 -3.22
CA TYR A 87 -3.52 0.18 -3.30
C TYR A 87 -4.13 -1.21 -3.23
N PHE A 88 -3.59 -2.14 -4.01
CA PHE A 88 -4.03 -3.53 -4.05
C PHE A 88 -2.99 -4.43 -4.72
N GLY A 89 -3.00 -5.73 -4.42
CA GLY A 89 -2.15 -6.72 -5.09
C GLY A 89 -2.73 -7.28 -6.39
N ASP A 90 -1.91 -7.99 -7.17
CA ASP A 90 -2.33 -8.65 -8.41
C ASP A 90 -3.51 -9.62 -8.23
N GLY A 91 -3.57 -10.33 -7.11
CA GLY A 91 -4.71 -11.19 -6.76
C GLY A 91 -6.03 -10.42 -6.66
N ALA A 92 -6.00 -9.27 -6.00
CA ALA A 92 -7.18 -8.41 -5.78
C ALA A 92 -7.76 -7.89 -7.10
N SER A 93 -6.93 -7.73 -8.14
CA SER A 93 -7.41 -7.32 -9.47
C SER A 93 -8.50 -8.24 -10.02
N SER A 94 -8.57 -9.50 -9.59
CA SER A 94 -9.52 -10.50 -10.10
C SER A 94 -10.86 -10.55 -9.35
N PHE A 95 -11.06 -9.70 -8.35
CA PHE A 95 -12.34 -9.54 -7.65
C PHE A 95 -13.30 -8.65 -8.45
N GLY A 96 -14.61 -8.90 -8.31
CA GLY A 96 -15.66 -8.09 -8.96
C GLY A 96 -15.60 -6.62 -8.56
N ASP A 97 -15.33 -6.33 -7.29
CA ASP A 97 -15.16 -4.99 -6.74
C ASP A 97 -14.11 -4.16 -7.51
N SER A 98 -13.01 -4.79 -7.96
CA SER A 98 -11.99 -4.13 -8.78
C SER A 98 -12.55 -3.69 -10.14
N HIS A 99 -13.36 -4.54 -10.77
CA HIS A 99 -14.01 -4.22 -12.04
C HIS A 99 -15.04 -3.11 -11.88
N GLU A 100 -15.89 -3.20 -10.88
CA GLU A 100 -16.94 -2.21 -10.59
C GLU A 100 -16.34 -0.84 -10.26
N ALA A 101 -15.31 -0.82 -9.41
CA ALA A 101 -14.61 0.41 -9.02
C ALA A 101 -13.97 1.11 -10.23
N MET A 102 -13.19 0.37 -11.03
CA MET A 102 -12.49 0.94 -12.19
C MET A 102 -13.47 1.45 -13.25
N ASN A 103 -14.52 0.67 -13.56
CA ASN A 103 -15.54 1.09 -14.52
C ASN A 103 -16.27 2.35 -14.04
N PHE A 104 -16.72 2.39 -12.79
CA PHE A 104 -17.43 3.54 -12.23
C PHE A 104 -16.53 4.78 -12.20
N ALA A 105 -15.27 4.65 -11.78
CA ALA A 105 -14.32 5.75 -11.77
C ALA A 105 -14.08 6.34 -13.17
N ALA A 106 -13.94 5.48 -14.18
CA ALA A 106 -13.63 5.89 -15.54
C ALA A 106 -14.78 6.68 -16.19
N ILE A 107 -16.02 6.16 -16.15
CA ILE A 107 -17.19 6.84 -16.74
C ILE A 107 -17.47 8.20 -16.09
N HIS A 108 -17.04 8.36 -14.85
CA HIS A 108 -17.24 9.54 -14.04
C HIS A 108 -16.01 10.45 -13.95
N ARG A 109 -14.91 10.07 -14.63
CA ARG A 109 -13.62 10.78 -14.62
C ARG A 109 -13.19 11.18 -13.19
N LEU A 110 -13.28 10.22 -12.27
CA LEU A 110 -12.98 10.48 -10.86
C LEU A 110 -11.47 10.62 -10.61
N PRO A 111 -11.07 11.46 -9.64
CA PRO A 111 -9.66 11.71 -9.32
C PRO A 111 -9.07 10.55 -8.49
N VAL A 112 -8.90 9.38 -9.10
CA VAL A 112 -8.39 8.18 -8.42
C VAL A 112 -7.24 7.52 -9.19
N ILE A 113 -6.20 7.13 -8.48
CA ILE A 113 -5.12 6.26 -8.96
C ILE A 113 -5.36 4.88 -8.39
N PHE A 114 -5.47 3.88 -9.26
CA PHE A 114 -5.46 2.47 -8.87
C PHE A 114 -4.01 1.98 -8.91
N MET A 115 -3.41 1.73 -7.76
CA MET A 115 -2.02 1.29 -7.62
C MET A 115 -1.95 -0.21 -7.36
N CYS A 116 -1.69 -0.98 -8.42
CA CYS A 116 -1.51 -2.42 -8.35
C CYS A 116 -0.05 -2.76 -8.04
N GLU A 117 0.21 -3.37 -6.89
CA GLU A 117 1.50 -3.94 -6.52
C GLU A 117 1.56 -5.41 -6.97
N ASN A 118 1.98 -5.62 -8.21
CA ASN A 118 2.04 -6.96 -8.79
C ASN A 118 3.33 -7.66 -8.35
N ASN A 119 3.20 -8.57 -7.38
CA ASN A 119 4.29 -9.44 -6.93
C ASN A 119 4.25 -10.86 -7.53
N LYS A 120 3.37 -11.06 -8.52
CA LYS A 120 3.16 -12.30 -9.29
C LYS A 120 2.48 -13.45 -8.52
N TYR A 121 2.08 -13.25 -7.26
CA TYR A 121 1.49 -14.28 -6.41
C TYR A 121 0.33 -13.78 -5.52
N ALA A 122 -0.84 -14.40 -5.68
CA ALA A 122 -1.93 -14.33 -4.72
C ALA A 122 -1.82 -15.48 -3.71
N THR A 123 -1.16 -15.21 -2.58
CA THR A 123 -0.74 -16.25 -1.61
C THR A 123 0.14 -17.29 -2.27
N SER A 124 -0.44 -18.41 -2.75
CA SER A 124 0.22 -19.51 -3.46
C SER A 124 -0.18 -19.64 -4.93
N VAL A 125 -1.15 -18.84 -5.40
CA VAL A 125 -1.62 -18.85 -6.78
C VAL A 125 -0.72 -17.93 -7.61
N PRO A 126 0.10 -18.47 -8.53
CA PRO A 126 0.93 -17.64 -9.39
C PRO A 126 0.09 -16.93 -10.46
N GLN A 127 0.56 -15.78 -10.93
CA GLN A 127 -0.18 -14.88 -11.84
C GLN A 127 -0.78 -15.59 -13.06
N ARG A 128 -0.03 -16.51 -13.70
CA ARG A 128 -0.52 -17.29 -14.86
C ARG A 128 -1.77 -18.16 -14.58
N ARG A 129 -2.05 -18.43 -13.31
CA ARG A 129 -3.26 -19.13 -12.84
C ARG A 129 -4.30 -18.18 -12.26
N GLN A 130 -3.91 -16.94 -11.97
CA GLN A 130 -4.78 -15.88 -11.48
C GLN A 130 -5.53 -15.20 -12.62
N MET A 131 -4.85 -14.96 -13.74
CA MET A 131 -5.38 -14.21 -14.88
C MET A 131 -4.75 -14.66 -16.20
N ALA A 132 -5.47 -14.43 -17.30
CA ALA A 132 -5.03 -14.78 -18.65
C ALA A 132 -4.17 -13.71 -19.34
N ILE A 133 -4.07 -12.52 -18.74
CA ILE A 133 -3.26 -11.40 -19.22
C ILE A 133 -1.92 -11.39 -18.48
N ASP A 134 -0.87 -10.90 -19.13
CA ASP A 134 0.46 -10.82 -18.51
C ASP A 134 0.63 -9.57 -17.61
N SER A 135 -0.19 -8.55 -17.83
CA SER A 135 -0.11 -7.26 -17.15
C SER A 135 -1.50 -6.83 -16.69
N VAL A 136 -1.64 -6.52 -15.39
CA VAL A 136 -2.87 -5.95 -14.82
C VAL A 136 -3.19 -4.60 -15.47
N ALA A 137 -2.18 -3.81 -15.83
CA ALA A 137 -2.37 -2.53 -16.51
C ALA A 137 -3.16 -2.65 -17.83
N SER A 138 -3.07 -3.79 -18.54
CA SER A 138 -3.84 -4.01 -19.78
C SER A 138 -5.36 -4.00 -19.57
N ARG A 139 -5.85 -4.23 -18.35
CA ARG A 139 -7.30 -4.13 -18.05
C ARG A 139 -7.83 -2.71 -18.19
N ALA A 140 -6.97 -1.70 -18.05
CA ALA A 140 -7.36 -0.29 -18.11
C ALA A 140 -8.03 0.08 -19.44
N GLU A 141 -7.56 -0.52 -20.54
CA GLU A 141 -8.13 -0.30 -21.89
C GLU A 141 -9.61 -0.66 -21.93
N GLY A 142 -10.02 -1.74 -21.27
CA GLY A 142 -11.42 -2.17 -21.18
C GLY A 142 -12.33 -1.16 -20.46
N TYR A 143 -11.77 -0.27 -19.65
CA TYR A 143 -12.50 0.81 -18.98
C TYR A 143 -12.34 2.18 -19.66
N GLY A 144 -11.56 2.27 -20.74
CA GLY A 144 -11.27 3.53 -21.42
C GLY A 144 -10.43 4.50 -20.59
N MET A 145 -9.55 4.00 -19.73
CA MET A 145 -8.59 4.80 -18.94
C MET A 145 -7.14 4.36 -19.18
N PRO A 146 -6.13 5.20 -18.89
CA PRO A 146 -4.73 4.81 -19.04
C PRO A 146 -4.32 3.68 -18.09
N GLY A 147 -3.59 2.70 -18.62
CA GLY A 147 -2.91 1.66 -17.89
C GLY A 147 -1.40 1.78 -18.09
N ILE A 148 -0.65 1.87 -16.99
CA ILE A 148 0.81 2.03 -17.01
C ILE A 148 1.43 0.86 -16.25
N SER A 149 2.34 0.12 -16.88
CA SER A 149 3.18 -0.85 -16.17
C SER A 149 4.56 -0.25 -15.95
N VAL A 150 5.05 -0.29 -14.72
CA VAL A 150 6.38 0.22 -14.34
C VAL A 150 7.17 -0.83 -13.58
N ASP A 151 8.49 -0.73 -13.64
CA ASP A 151 9.36 -1.47 -12.73
C ASP A 151 9.18 -0.93 -11.31
N GLY A 152 8.53 -1.70 -10.44
CA GLY A 152 8.27 -1.32 -9.06
C GLY A 152 9.52 -1.33 -8.18
N CYS A 153 10.63 -1.90 -8.66
CA CYS A 153 11.92 -1.84 -8.00
C CYS A 153 12.74 -0.59 -8.39
N ASP A 154 12.33 0.17 -9.41
CA ASP A 154 12.89 1.48 -9.73
C ASP A 154 12.05 2.58 -9.08
N VAL A 155 12.51 3.06 -7.92
CA VAL A 155 11.83 4.09 -7.12
C VAL A 155 11.56 5.38 -7.92
N ILE A 156 12.44 5.73 -8.85
CA ILE A 156 12.28 6.93 -9.68
C ILE A 156 11.20 6.70 -10.73
N ALA A 157 11.18 5.54 -11.39
CA ALA A 157 10.13 5.21 -12.35
C ALA A 157 8.74 5.18 -11.71
N VAL A 158 8.63 4.63 -10.49
CA VAL A 158 7.38 4.65 -9.71
C VAL A 158 6.98 6.08 -9.37
N TYR A 159 7.92 6.90 -8.88
CA TYR A 159 7.65 8.29 -8.54
C TYR A 159 7.15 9.10 -9.75
N GLU A 160 7.78 8.95 -10.92
CA GLU A 160 7.40 9.63 -12.14
C GLU A 160 5.99 9.23 -12.60
N ALA A 161 5.69 7.92 -12.65
CA ALA A 161 4.38 7.42 -13.06
C ALA A 161 3.25 7.86 -12.11
N VAL A 162 3.48 7.79 -10.80
CA VAL A 162 2.50 8.25 -9.80
C VAL A 162 2.32 9.76 -9.88
N SER A 163 3.40 10.54 -10.10
CA SER A 163 3.32 12.00 -10.24
C SER A 163 2.52 12.42 -11.47
N GLU A 164 2.72 11.75 -12.62
CA GLU A 164 1.95 12.00 -13.84
C GLU A 164 0.46 11.63 -13.65
N ALA A 165 0.19 10.46 -13.08
CA ALA A 165 -1.18 10.04 -12.80
C ALA A 165 -1.88 10.97 -11.78
N ALA A 166 -1.15 11.47 -10.79
CA ALA A 166 -1.67 12.44 -9.83
C ALA A 166 -2.01 13.77 -10.49
N ALA A 167 -1.14 14.28 -11.36
CA ALA A 167 -1.41 15.50 -12.14
C ALA A 167 -2.67 15.34 -13.01
N ARG A 168 -2.80 14.19 -13.68
CA ARG A 168 -3.98 13.84 -14.49
C ARG A 168 -5.28 13.76 -13.67
N ALA A 169 -5.23 13.10 -12.51
CA ALA A 169 -6.38 12.98 -11.64
C ALA A 169 -6.82 14.36 -11.13
N ARG A 170 -5.87 15.22 -10.73
CA ARG A 170 -6.16 16.59 -10.28
C ARG A 170 -6.68 17.51 -11.38
N SER A 171 -6.25 17.33 -12.64
CA SER A 171 -6.76 18.12 -13.77
C SER A 171 -8.18 17.73 -14.20
N GLY A 172 -8.74 16.66 -13.62
CA GLY A 172 -10.07 16.17 -13.96
C GLY A 172 -10.11 15.29 -15.22
N ASP A 173 -8.94 14.84 -15.68
CA ASP A 173 -8.83 13.95 -16.84
C ASP A 173 -9.14 12.47 -16.49
N GLY A 174 -9.49 12.21 -15.23
CA GLY A 174 -9.99 10.93 -14.76
C GLY A 174 -8.91 9.99 -14.23
N PRO A 175 -9.27 8.73 -14.01
CA PRO A 175 -8.42 7.79 -13.28
C PRO A 175 -7.26 7.24 -14.13
N THR A 176 -6.31 6.63 -13.44
CA THR A 176 -5.21 5.86 -14.03
C THR A 176 -5.04 4.55 -13.25
N LEU A 177 -4.76 3.46 -13.97
CA LEU A 177 -4.28 2.21 -13.38
C LEU A 177 -2.76 2.12 -13.56
N ILE A 178 -2.03 2.07 -12.45
CA ILE A 178 -0.58 1.82 -12.42
C ILE A 178 -0.36 0.40 -11.92
N GLU A 179 0.41 -0.39 -12.64
CA GLU A 179 0.94 -1.67 -12.20
C GLU A 179 2.44 -1.52 -11.91
N ALA A 180 2.79 -1.52 -10.63
CA ALA A 180 4.16 -1.60 -10.18
C ALA A 180 4.55 -3.08 -10.05
N GLN A 181 5.49 -3.53 -10.89
CA GLN A 181 6.03 -4.87 -10.82
C GLN A 181 7.06 -4.94 -9.68
N VAL A 182 6.70 -5.61 -8.59
CA VAL A 182 7.51 -5.69 -7.37
C VAL A 182 7.88 -7.14 -7.07
N GLU A 183 8.75 -7.35 -6.09
CA GLU A 183 9.17 -8.69 -5.66
C GLU A 183 8.78 -8.94 -4.20
N ARG A 184 8.12 -10.07 -3.92
CA ARG A 184 7.79 -10.49 -2.55
C ARG A 184 8.90 -11.41 -2.02
N TYR A 185 9.80 -10.94 -1.16
CA TYR A 185 10.94 -11.76 -0.69
C TYR A 185 10.61 -12.79 0.39
N LEU A 186 9.57 -12.49 1.16
CA LEU A 186 9.12 -13.31 2.27
C LEU A 186 7.87 -14.12 1.86
N PRO A 187 7.51 -15.14 2.64
CA PRO A 187 6.22 -15.81 2.49
C PRO A 187 5.04 -14.82 2.52
N HIS A 188 3.87 -15.29 2.13
CA HIS A 188 2.68 -14.44 2.05
C HIS A 188 2.38 -13.72 3.37
N THR A 189 2.46 -14.46 4.48
CA THR A 189 2.31 -14.01 5.86
C THR A 189 3.20 -14.88 6.77
N SER A 190 3.24 -14.60 8.07
CA SER A 190 3.93 -15.44 9.06
C SER A 190 3.37 -16.88 9.16
N ASP A 191 2.13 -17.09 8.72
CA ASP A 191 1.45 -18.39 8.75
C ASP A 191 1.60 -19.18 7.43
N ASP A 192 2.35 -18.63 6.46
CA ASP A 192 2.56 -19.22 5.15
C ASP A 192 3.97 -19.83 5.00
N ASP A 193 4.06 -20.84 4.15
CA ASP A 193 5.32 -21.50 3.77
C ASP A 193 5.42 -21.53 2.25
N ASP A 194 6.17 -20.56 1.70
CA ASP A 194 6.31 -20.37 0.27
C ASP A 194 7.19 -21.42 -0.41
N THR A 195 8.02 -22.14 0.34
CA THR A 195 8.85 -23.24 -0.18
C THR A 195 8.01 -24.36 -0.79
N ARG A 196 6.71 -24.43 -0.45
CA ARG A 196 5.76 -25.41 -0.95
C ARG A 196 5.28 -25.16 -2.37
N TYR A 197 5.39 -23.93 -2.87
CA TYR A 197 4.81 -23.54 -4.17
C TYR A 197 5.69 -22.59 -4.99
N ARG A 198 6.77 -22.08 -4.41
CA ARG A 198 7.70 -21.15 -5.07
C ARG A 198 9.12 -21.72 -5.10
N PRO A 199 9.77 -21.79 -6.27
CA PRO A 199 11.16 -22.21 -6.38
C PRO A 199 12.08 -21.25 -5.61
N ARG A 200 13.12 -21.80 -4.99
CA ARG A 200 14.11 -21.02 -4.24
C ARG A 200 14.89 -20.07 -5.16
N GLU A 201 15.16 -20.51 -6.39
CA GLU A 201 15.85 -19.75 -7.42
C GLU A 201 15.11 -18.44 -7.74
N GLU A 202 13.77 -18.46 -7.71
CA GLU A 202 12.96 -17.27 -7.96
C GLU A 202 13.15 -16.22 -6.85
N ILE A 203 13.33 -16.65 -5.59
CA ILE A 203 13.62 -15.77 -4.46
C ILE A 203 15.04 -15.20 -4.58
N GLU A 204 15.99 -16.03 -4.99
CA GLU A 204 17.39 -15.61 -5.21
C GLU A 204 17.48 -14.55 -6.32
N GLU A 205 16.76 -14.73 -7.43
CA GLU A 205 16.64 -13.75 -8.51
C GLU A 205 15.94 -12.47 -8.06
N ALA A 206 14.82 -12.60 -7.33
CA ALA A 206 14.08 -11.46 -6.77
C ALA A 206 14.98 -10.57 -5.89
N ARG A 207 15.85 -11.17 -5.07
CA ARG A 207 16.78 -10.43 -4.19
C ARG A 207 17.83 -9.61 -4.94
N LEU A 208 18.12 -9.93 -6.20
CA LEU A 208 19.00 -9.09 -7.03
C LEU A 208 18.33 -7.76 -7.42
N ARG A 209 17.00 -7.68 -7.30
CA ARG A 209 16.18 -6.50 -7.60
C ARG A 209 15.76 -5.75 -6.34
N ASP A 210 16.57 -5.78 -5.28
CA ASP A 210 16.30 -5.03 -4.06
C ASP A 210 16.29 -3.52 -4.34
N PRO A 211 15.12 -2.83 -4.23
CA PRO A 211 15.01 -1.41 -4.55
C PRO A 211 15.88 -0.54 -3.65
N LEU A 212 16.11 -0.93 -2.38
CA LEU A 212 16.94 -0.16 -1.46
C LEU A 212 18.40 -0.21 -1.90
N LYS A 213 18.88 -1.39 -2.27
CA LYS A 213 20.24 -1.58 -2.77
C LYS A 213 20.44 -0.85 -4.10
N LEU A 214 19.56 -1.06 -5.07
CA LEU A 214 19.64 -0.43 -6.38
C LEU A 214 19.63 1.10 -6.28
N PHE A 215 18.79 1.65 -5.40
CA PHE A 215 18.72 3.09 -5.21
C PHE A 215 19.94 3.64 -4.46
N SER A 216 20.44 2.96 -3.43
CA SER A 216 21.67 3.33 -2.72
C SER A 216 22.89 3.35 -3.66
N GLU A 217 23.04 2.33 -4.51
CA GLU A 217 24.08 2.27 -5.54
C GLU A 217 23.98 3.46 -6.52
N ARG A 218 22.76 3.79 -6.95
CA ARG A 218 22.51 4.94 -7.84
C ARG A 218 22.87 6.27 -7.16
N LEU A 219 22.46 6.48 -5.91
CA LEU A 219 22.79 7.69 -5.15
C LEU A 219 24.30 7.82 -4.90
N THR A 220 24.98 6.70 -4.67
CA THR A 220 26.45 6.65 -4.52
C THR A 220 27.15 7.01 -5.83
N ALA A 221 26.70 6.45 -6.95
CA ALA A 221 27.22 6.78 -8.28
C ALA A 221 27.02 8.26 -8.65
N MET A 222 25.96 8.89 -8.13
CA MET A 222 25.68 10.33 -8.28
C MET A 222 26.47 11.21 -7.30
N GLY A 223 27.21 10.63 -6.34
CA GLY A 223 27.92 11.36 -5.30
C GLY A 223 27.01 12.02 -4.26
N ILE A 224 25.76 11.59 -4.16
CA ILE A 224 24.77 12.09 -3.18
C ILE A 224 24.90 11.33 -1.86
N LEU A 225 25.06 10.00 -1.95
CA LEU A 225 25.26 9.11 -0.80
C LEU A 225 26.73 8.67 -0.74
N ASN A 226 27.27 8.57 0.46
CA ASN A 226 28.58 7.97 0.71
C ASN A 226 28.46 6.89 1.79
N GLU A 227 29.47 6.05 1.91
CA GLU A 227 29.49 4.90 2.83
C GLU A 227 29.19 5.32 4.28
N ALA A 228 29.83 6.39 4.78
CA ALA A 228 29.61 6.86 6.15
C ALA A 228 28.17 7.32 6.39
N ALA A 229 27.55 7.99 5.42
CA ALA A 229 26.16 8.43 5.50
C ALA A 229 25.19 7.24 5.42
N ASP A 230 25.46 6.25 4.57
CA ASP A 230 24.64 5.04 4.46
C ASP A 230 24.70 4.20 5.75
N GLU A 231 25.90 4.02 6.32
CA GLU A 231 26.09 3.36 7.61
C GLU A 231 25.36 4.09 8.74
N GLN A 232 25.43 5.42 8.75
CA GLN A 232 24.74 6.25 9.74
C GLN A 232 23.22 6.09 9.65
N LEU A 233 22.63 6.17 8.44
CA LEU A 233 21.20 5.97 8.23
C LEU A 233 20.74 4.59 8.73
N ASN A 234 21.50 3.55 8.43
CA ASN A 234 21.22 2.19 8.90
C ASN A 234 21.33 2.07 10.43
N ALA A 235 22.32 2.72 11.05
CA ALA A 235 22.49 2.71 12.50
C ALA A 235 21.35 3.47 13.21
N GLU A 236 20.93 4.61 12.67
CA GLU A 236 19.82 5.41 13.18
C GLU A 236 18.50 4.63 13.09
N ALA A 237 18.18 4.04 11.95
CA ALA A 237 16.98 3.22 11.77
C ALA A 237 16.94 2.03 12.74
N ARG A 238 18.08 1.34 12.94
CA ARG A 238 18.19 0.24 13.91
C ARG A 238 17.99 0.71 15.35
N ALA A 239 18.60 1.83 15.72
CA ALA A 239 18.46 2.39 17.06
C ALA A 239 17.01 2.81 17.34
N GLU A 240 16.35 3.43 16.36
CA GLU A 240 14.93 3.79 16.44
C GLU A 240 14.05 2.55 16.65
N VAL A 241 14.18 1.53 15.79
CA VAL A 241 13.38 0.31 15.90
C VAL A 241 13.60 -0.39 17.24
N ASN A 242 14.84 -0.49 17.73
CA ASN A 242 15.12 -1.08 19.04
C ASN A 242 14.44 -0.31 20.18
N ALA A 243 14.57 1.03 20.18
CA ALA A 243 13.95 1.87 21.20
C ALA A 243 12.42 1.76 21.18
N VAL A 244 11.83 1.64 19.98
CA VAL A 244 10.39 1.42 19.84
C VAL A 244 9.99 0.03 20.32
N THR A 245 10.78 -1.01 20.05
CA THR A 245 10.52 -2.38 20.57
C THR A 245 10.47 -2.36 22.08
N ASP A 246 11.49 -1.81 22.75
CA ASP A 246 11.55 -1.70 24.21
C ASP A 246 10.33 -0.95 24.77
N PHE A 247 9.92 0.13 24.11
CA PHE A 247 8.74 0.90 24.50
C PHE A 247 7.45 0.07 24.38
N VAL A 248 7.25 -0.60 23.25
CA VAL A 248 6.01 -1.33 22.95
C VAL A 248 5.89 -2.60 23.80
N GLU A 249 6.99 -3.27 24.10
CA GLU A 249 7.02 -4.40 25.04
C GLU A 249 6.58 -3.99 26.45
N ALA A 250 6.95 -2.78 26.88
CA ALA A 250 6.55 -2.21 28.17
C ALA A 250 5.16 -1.56 28.17
N ALA A 251 4.55 -1.33 27.00
CA ALA A 251 3.25 -0.67 26.89
C ALA A 251 2.11 -1.57 27.39
N GLU A 252 1.07 -0.94 27.91
CA GLU A 252 -0.13 -1.63 28.39
C GLU A 252 -1.03 -2.06 27.22
N TYR A 253 -1.78 -3.14 27.43
CA TYR A 253 -2.87 -3.52 26.54
C TYR A 253 -4.07 -2.60 26.81
N PRO A 254 -4.97 -2.39 25.83
CA PRO A 254 -6.24 -1.72 26.09
C PRO A 254 -7.05 -2.44 27.17
N GLU A 255 -7.83 -1.69 27.93
CA GLU A 255 -8.85 -2.25 28.81
C GLU A 255 -9.96 -2.93 27.99
N THR A 256 -10.76 -3.77 28.64
CA THR A 256 -11.81 -4.56 27.96
C THR A 256 -13.23 -4.02 28.18
N ASP A 257 -13.36 -2.96 28.97
CA ASP A 257 -14.64 -2.31 29.28
C ASP A 257 -15.20 -1.49 28.11
N ASP A 258 -14.34 -1.01 27.22
CA ASP A 258 -14.70 -0.25 26.01
C ASP A 258 -15.07 -1.13 24.79
N PHE A 259 -15.21 -2.44 24.98
CA PHE A 259 -15.43 -3.41 23.90
C PHE A 259 -16.66 -3.08 23.03
N PHE A 260 -17.70 -2.49 23.63
CA PHE A 260 -18.93 -2.11 22.93
C PHE A 260 -18.89 -0.70 22.32
N GLU A 261 -17.85 0.08 22.59
CA GLU A 261 -17.71 1.41 22.01
C GLU A 261 -17.53 1.33 20.49
N HIS A 262 -18.00 2.36 19.80
CA HIS A 262 -17.91 2.53 18.34
C HIS A 262 -18.63 1.47 17.49
N VAL A 263 -19.45 0.60 18.10
CA VAL A 263 -20.39 -0.26 17.34
C VAL A 263 -21.46 0.61 16.65
N TYR A 264 -21.93 1.64 17.36
CA TYR A 264 -22.80 2.70 16.86
C TYR A 264 -22.25 4.07 17.29
N ALA A 265 -22.84 5.15 16.77
CA ALA A 265 -22.42 6.52 17.09
C ALA A 265 -22.87 6.99 18.48
N ASP A 266 -23.99 6.47 18.97
CA ASP A 266 -24.50 6.62 20.35
C ASP A 266 -24.44 5.25 21.05
N ASP A 267 -24.46 5.23 22.38
CA ASP A 267 -24.45 4.02 23.23
C ASP A 267 -25.50 2.95 22.84
#